data_AF-A0A950EY48-F1
#
_entry.id   AF-A0A950EY48-F1
#
_cell.length_a   1.000
_cell.length_b   1.000
_cell.length_c   1.000
_cell.angle_alpha   90.00
_cell.angle_beta   90.00
_cell.angle_gamma   90.00
#
_symmetry.space_group_name_H-M   'P 1'
#
loop_
_entity.id
_entity.type
_entity.pdbx_description
1 polymer ?
#
loop_
_entity_poly.entity_id
_entity_poly.type
_entity_poly.pdbx_seq_one_letter_code
_entity_poly.pdbx_strand_id
1 'polypeptide(L)'
;TLPMTRDEQIWERVLDTSAGDDTPLSLRGGEELALGDRSVVVLFTRDEPEGKLPASQTEIESLRREARKPQPPVPSHKAAHDHREA
;
A
#
# COMPACT_ATOMS: atom_id res chain seq x y z
N THR A 1 3.23 22.08 13.92
CA THR A 1 2.96 22.22 12.48
C THR A 1 3.87 21.31 11.70
N LEU A 2 3.37 20.73 10.61
CA LEU A 2 4.13 19.87 9.71
C LEU A 2 5.04 20.73 8.81
N PRO A 3 6.26 20.26 8.49
CA PRO A 3 7.13 20.96 7.56
C PRO A 3 6.49 21.11 6.18
N MET A 4 6.87 22.18 5.47
CA MET A 4 6.47 22.36 4.07
C MET A 4 7.02 21.21 3.21
N THR A 5 6.19 20.71 2.32
CA THR A 5 6.52 19.70 1.31
C THR A 5 6.56 20.37 -0.07
N ARG A 6 6.86 19.61 -1.12
CA ARG A 6 6.64 20.08 -2.50
C ARG A 6 5.13 20.27 -2.73
N ASP A 7 4.75 21.10 -3.68
CA ASP A 7 3.34 21.45 -3.95
C ASP A 7 2.47 20.21 -4.18
N GLU A 8 3.01 19.22 -4.88
CA GLU A 8 2.34 17.96 -5.21
C GLU A 8 2.50 16.90 -4.11
N GLN A 9 3.03 17.24 -2.94
CA GLN A 9 3.30 16.26 -1.88
C GLN A 9 2.47 16.50 -0.62
N ILE A 10 2.02 15.40 -0.06
CA ILE A 10 1.24 15.34 1.18
C ILE A 10 1.98 14.49 2.23
N TRP A 11 1.69 14.75 3.49
CA TRP A 11 2.06 13.89 4.61
C TRP A 11 1.00 12.82 4.81
N GLU A 12 1.38 11.55 4.70
CA GLU A 12 0.53 10.40 4.98
C GLU A 12 0.94 9.77 6.32
N ARG A 13 -0.02 9.61 7.23
CA ARG A 13 0.20 8.94 8.52
C ARG A 13 0.25 7.43 8.33
N VAL A 14 1.34 6.81 8.76
CA VAL A 14 1.53 5.35 8.67
C VAL A 14 1.40 4.67 10.02
N LEU A 15 1.75 5.37 11.09
CA LEU A 15 1.61 4.88 12.45
C LEU A 15 1.22 6.03 13.36
N ASP A 16 0.30 5.76 14.27
CA ASP A 16 -0.03 6.62 15.39
C ASP A 16 -0.25 5.75 16.61
N THR A 17 0.60 5.90 17.62
CA THR A 17 0.51 5.10 18.85
C THR A 17 -0.51 5.62 19.86
N SER A 18 -1.06 6.82 19.63
CA SER A 18 -2.17 7.37 20.43
C SER A 18 -3.54 7.07 19.85
N ALA A 19 -3.65 6.88 18.53
CA ALA A 19 -4.90 6.49 17.89
C ALA A 19 -5.16 4.99 18.12
N GLY A 20 -6.39 4.64 18.50
CA GLY A 20 -6.84 3.25 18.63
C GLY A 20 -7.37 2.66 17.32
N ASP A 21 -7.38 3.45 16.25
CA ASP A 21 -7.95 3.13 14.96
C ASP A 21 -6.99 3.47 13.80
N ASP A 22 -6.94 2.58 12.80
CA ASP A 22 -6.13 2.74 11.60
C ASP A 22 -6.76 3.71 10.58
N THR A 23 -7.39 4.79 11.06
CA THR A 23 -8.03 5.77 10.18
C THR A 23 -6.96 6.45 9.32
N PRO A 24 -7.04 6.36 7.98
CA PRO A 24 -6.09 7.03 7.10
C PRO A 24 -6.14 8.54 7.31
N LEU A 25 -4.97 9.16 7.47
CA LEU A 25 -4.85 10.60 7.62
C LEU A 25 -3.84 11.13 6.61
N SER A 26 -4.27 12.13 5.85
CA SER A 26 -3.46 12.85 4.87
C SER A 26 -3.53 14.34 5.17
N LEU A 27 -2.37 14.98 5.26
CA LEU A 27 -2.22 16.39 5.64
C LEU A 27 -1.30 17.12 4.66
N ARG A 28 -1.47 18.43 4.53
CA ARG A 28 -0.60 19.31 3.76
C ARG A 28 0.58 19.81 4.60
N GLY A 29 1.63 20.25 3.90
CA GLY A 29 2.68 21.04 4.53
C GLY A 29 2.10 22.29 5.21
N GLY A 30 2.58 22.59 6.41
CA GLY A 30 2.08 23.72 7.22
C GLY A 30 0.87 23.43 8.09
N GLU A 31 0.16 22.31 7.88
CA GLU A 31 -0.97 21.94 8.75
C GLU A 31 -0.52 21.51 10.14
N GLU A 32 -1.42 21.67 11.11
CA GLU A 32 -1.20 21.22 12.48
C GLU A 32 -1.64 19.77 12.66
N LEU A 33 -0.78 18.98 13.28
CA LEU A 33 -1.09 17.64 13.73
C LEU A 33 -1.02 17.62 15.26
N ALA A 34 -2.15 17.37 15.91
CA ALA A 34 -2.19 17.17 17.35
C ALA A 34 -1.56 15.81 17.70
N LEU A 35 -0.60 15.81 18.61
CA LEU A 35 0.05 14.61 19.11
C LEU A 35 -0.54 14.25 20.47
N GLY A 36 -0.76 12.95 20.69
CA GLY A 36 -1.12 12.43 22.01
C GLY A 36 0.04 12.52 23.00
N ASP A 37 -0.29 12.54 24.28
CA ASP A 37 0.72 12.51 25.34
C ASP A 37 1.48 11.17 25.30
N ARG A 38 2.82 11.25 25.36
CA ARG A 38 3.73 10.09 25.34
C ARG A 38 3.51 9.16 24.14
N SER A 39 3.04 9.70 23.02
CA SER A 39 2.88 8.95 21.78
C SER A 39 3.89 9.38 20.72
N VAL A 40 4.00 8.53 19.70
CA VAL A 40 4.79 8.72 18.49
C VAL A 40 3.85 8.59 17.30
N VAL A 41 4.02 9.50 16.35
CA VAL A 41 3.39 9.44 15.02
C VAL A 41 4.48 9.38 13.96
N VAL A 42 4.33 8.48 13.00
CA VAL A 42 5.22 8.33 11.84
C VAL A 42 4.47 8.74 10.59
N LEU A 43 5.05 9.69 9.86
CA LEU A 43 4.52 10.17 8.59
C LEU A 43 5.53 9.95 7.47
N PHE A 44 5.01 9.65 6.28
CA PHE A 44 5.79 9.70 5.04
C PHE A 44 5.26 10.79 4.12
N THR A 45 6.15 11.37 3.32
CA THR A 45 5.74 12.19 2.19
C THR A 45 5.32 11.26 1.05
N ARG A 46 4.15 11.49 0.47
CA ARG A 46 3.73 10.89 -0.80
C ARG A 46 3.35 11.98 -1.77
N ASP A 47 3.53 11.68 -3.05
CA ASP A 47 2.90 12.49 -4.08
C ASP A 47 1.38 12.36 -3.90
N GLU A 48 0.70 13.50 -3.89
CA GLU A 48 -0.74 13.56 -3.90
C GLU A 48 -1.21 12.72 -5.08
N PRO A 49 -2.14 11.78 -4.87
CA PRO A 49 -2.68 11.06 -6.00
C PRO A 49 -3.35 12.09 -6.90
N GLU A 50 -2.70 12.43 -8.02
CA GLU A 50 -3.36 13.00 -9.21
C GLU A 50 -4.61 12.15 -9.36
N GLY A 51 -5.77 12.76 -9.06
CA GLY A 51 -6.97 12.02 -8.72
C GLY A 51 -7.09 10.82 -9.63
N LYS A 52 -6.84 9.61 -9.09
CA LYS A 52 -6.92 8.38 -9.88
C LYS A 52 -8.31 8.43 -10.48
N LEU A 53 -8.39 8.77 -11.77
CA LEU A 53 -9.62 8.68 -12.50
C LEU A 53 -10.12 7.28 -12.18
N PRO A 54 -11.34 7.13 -11.62
CA PRO A 54 -11.84 5.82 -11.27
C PRO A 54 -11.64 4.95 -12.50
N ALA A 55 -10.85 3.87 -12.37
CA ALA A 55 -10.52 3.01 -13.50
C ALA A 55 -11.82 2.74 -14.25
N SER A 56 -11.79 2.93 -15.57
CA SER A 56 -13.01 2.84 -16.36
C SER A 56 -13.68 1.49 -16.08
N GLN A 57 -15.01 1.44 -16.03
CA GLN A 57 -15.73 0.20 -15.72
C GLN A 57 -15.26 -0.97 -16.61
N THR A 58 -14.85 -0.67 -17.85
CA THR A 58 -14.26 -1.60 -18.81
C THR A 58 -12.92 -2.20 -18.36
N GLU A 59 -12.05 -1.40 -17.72
CA GLU A 59 -10.75 -1.85 -17.20
C GLU A 59 -10.94 -2.76 -15.99
N ILE A 60 -11.85 -2.38 -15.08
CA ILE A 60 -12.21 -3.19 -13.91
C ILE A 60 -12.82 -4.52 -14.36
N GLU A 61 -13.70 -4.51 -15.37
CA GLU A 61 -14.31 -5.73 -15.89
C GLU A 61 -13.28 -6.64 -16.58
N SER A 62 -12.32 -6.07 -17.30
CA SER A 62 -11.23 -6.81 -17.94
C SER A 62 -10.35 -7.54 -16.91
N LEU A 63 -9.97 -6.86 -15.83
CA LEU A 63 -9.21 -7.44 -14.72
C LEU A 63 -9.98 -8.60 -14.04
N ARG A 64 -11.29 -8.43 -13.82
CA ARG A 64 -12.15 -9.49 -13.25
C ARG A 64 -12.23 -10.71 -14.16
N ARG A 65 -12.27 -10.52 -15.48
CA ARG A 65 -12.29 -11.62 -16.45
C ARG A 65 -10.96 -12.36 -16.47
N GLU A 66 -9.84 -11.64 -16.36
CA GLU A 66 -8.51 -12.23 -16.33
C GLU A 66 -8.26 -13.03 -15.04
N ALA A 67 -8.63 -12.49 -13.88
CA ALA A 67 -8.48 -13.18 -12.59
C ALA A 67 -9.29 -14.48 -12.50
N ARG A 68 -10.36 -14.62 -13.29
CA ARG A 68 -11.18 -15.84 -13.38
C ARG A 68 -10.61 -16.88 -14.34
N LYS A 69 -9.54 -16.58 -15.08
CA LYS A 69 -8.92 -17.58 -15.96
C LYS A 69 -8.21 -18.63 -15.09
N PRO A 70 -8.55 -19.92 -15.24
CA PRO A 70 -7.82 -20.97 -14.54
C PRO A 70 -6.36 -20.96 -15.01
N GLN A 71 -5.44 -20.77 -14.07
CA GLN A 71 -4.02 -20.90 -14.36
C GLN A 71 -3.68 -22.37 -14.63
N PRO A 72 -2.89 -22.67 -15.66
CA PRO A 72 -2.42 -24.04 -15.87
C PRO A 72 -1.57 -24.48 -14.67
N PRO A 73 -1.66 -25.75 -14.26
CA PRO A 73 -0.86 -26.26 -13.16
C PRO A 73 0.63 -26.11 -13.50
N VAL A 74 1.39 -25.51 -12.59
CA VAL A 74 2.84 -25.32 -12.76
C VAL A 74 3.52 -26.69 -12.69
N PRO A 75 4.39 -27.06 -13.64
CA PRO A 75 5.09 -28.35 -13.61
C PRO A 75 5.93 -28.49 -12.33
N SER A 76 5.60 -29.48 -11.50
CA SER A 76 6.41 -29.82 -10.33
C SER A 76 7.60 -30.66 -10.79
N HIS A 77 8.79 -30.07 -10.82
CA HIS A 77 10.03 -30.83 -10.99
C HIS A 77 10.30 -31.63 -9.70
N LYS A 78 9.81 -32.87 -9.63
CA LYS A 78 10.34 -33.85 -8.67
C LYS A 78 11.76 -34.19 -9.10
N ALA A 79 12.75 -33.77 -8.32
CA ALA A 79 14.11 -34.27 -8.46
C ALA A 79 14.11 -35.78 -8.19
N ALA A 80 14.55 -36.56 -9.17
CA ALA A 80 14.81 -37.98 -8.99
C ALA A 80 15.98 -38.13 -8.00
N HIS A 81 15.66 -38.50 -6.76
CA HIS A 81 16.65 -38.91 -5.79
C HIS A 81 17.09 -40.33 -6.16
N ASP A 82 18.09 -40.42 -7.02
CA ASP A 82 18.80 -41.65 -7.36
C ASP A 82 19.59 -42.08 -6.12
N HIS A 83 19.09 -43.09 -5.39
CA HIS A 83 19.80 -43.67 -4.27
C HIS A 83 20.49 -44.95 -4.75
N ARG A 84 21.76 -44.77 -5.13
CA ARG A 84 22.73 -45.85 -5.30
C ARG A 84 23.36 -46.17 -3.94
N GLU A 85 22.95 -47.28 -3.32
CA GLU A 85 23.73 -48.04 -2.34
C GLU A 85 23.68 -49.51 -2.82
N ALA A 86 24.80 -50.05 -3.28
CA ALA A 86 25.79 -50.86 -2.54
C ALA A 86 25.41 -52.34 -2.53
#